data_AF-A0A956RS45-F1
#
_entry.id   AF-A0A956RS45-F1
#
_cell.length_a   1.000
_cell.length_b   1.000
_cell.length_c   1.000
_cell.angle_alpha   90.00
_cell.angle_beta   90.00
_cell.angle_gamma   90.00
#
_symmetry.space_group_name_H-M   'P 1'
#
loop_
_entity.id
_entity.type
_entity.pdbx_description
1 polymer ?
#
loop_
_entity_poly.entity_id
_entity_poly.type
_entity_poly.pdbx_seq_one_letter_code
_entity_poly.pdbx_strand_id
1 'polypeptide(L)'
;MKKSALSKIRNIGIIAHIDAGKTTTTERILYYAGISHSLGEVDSGSTQMDWMDQERERGITIVSAATRLEWREHPINLIDTPGHVDFTAEVERSLRVLDGAVVVLCGVGGVEPQSEMVWHQADRYHIPRIVFINKMDRLGANFENALDDLREKLGAKPTVTHFPVGASSDFRGVVDVIRGEMLVWGESDQGLSFQREPVPAEEEERYQTYRAELLEAAAAEDDDLLTAFLDGNELSPEEIIRGLRLGTIRRSLIPVLSGASLRNRGIQPLLDAIVDYLPAPDEVPAPIVVDQKTGERFAREAHVKSPFLGLVFKTHT
;
A
#
# COMPACT_ATOMS: atom_id res chain seq x y z
N MET A 1 1.54 -25.93 -12.09
CA MET A 1 1.47 -25.03 -13.27
C MET A 1 2.64 -24.05 -13.20
N LYS A 2 3.39 -23.81 -14.28
CA LYS A 2 4.39 -22.73 -14.29
C LYS A 2 3.65 -21.42 -14.02
N LYS A 3 3.99 -20.72 -12.93
CA LYS A 3 3.46 -19.38 -12.63
C LYS A 3 3.66 -18.50 -13.87
N SER A 4 2.56 -17.95 -14.38
CA SER A 4 2.54 -16.99 -15.48
C SER A 4 3.47 -15.83 -15.15
N ALA A 5 4.16 -15.25 -16.15
CA ALA A 5 4.92 -14.02 -15.93
C ALA A 5 4.03 -12.88 -15.37
N LEU A 6 2.71 -12.94 -15.62
CA LEU A 6 1.73 -12.00 -15.08
C LEU A 6 1.63 -12.07 -13.55
N SER A 7 1.68 -13.28 -12.96
CA SER A 7 1.53 -13.49 -11.52
C SER A 7 2.60 -12.77 -10.65
N LYS A 8 3.71 -12.37 -11.26
CA LYS A 8 4.78 -11.59 -10.60
C LYS A 8 4.62 -10.08 -10.75
N ILE A 9 3.74 -9.60 -11.63
CA ILE A 9 3.54 -8.17 -11.86
C ILE A 9 2.64 -7.60 -10.76
N ARG A 10 2.91 -6.35 -10.35
CA ARG A 10 1.99 -5.54 -9.54
C ARG A 10 1.74 -4.22 -10.26
N ASN A 11 0.50 -3.93 -10.64
CA ASN A 11 0.11 -2.60 -11.11
C ASN A 11 -0.54 -1.86 -9.96
N ILE A 12 0.17 -0.89 -9.38
CA ILE A 12 -0.26 -0.22 -8.16
C ILE A 12 -0.34 1.29 -8.33
N GLY A 13 -1.20 1.92 -7.55
CA GLY A 13 -1.18 3.36 -7.35
C GLY A 13 -1.04 3.73 -5.89
N ILE A 14 -0.45 4.89 -5.62
CA ILE A 14 -0.38 5.47 -4.27
C ILE A 14 -1.45 6.56 -4.21
N ILE A 15 -2.33 6.42 -3.22
CA ILE A 15 -3.49 7.25 -2.97
C ILE A 15 -3.32 7.90 -1.61
N ALA A 16 -3.54 9.21 -1.51
CA ALA A 16 -3.50 9.89 -0.23
C ALA A 16 -4.27 11.21 -0.29
N HIS A 17 -4.66 11.74 0.87
CA HIS A 17 -5.04 13.15 0.97
C HIS A 17 -3.79 14.05 0.88
N ILE A 18 -4.03 15.35 0.74
CA ILE A 18 -2.98 16.38 0.71
C ILE A 18 -2.15 16.29 2.00
N ASP A 19 -0.84 16.43 1.91
CA ASP A 19 0.06 16.36 3.07
C ASP A 19 0.08 15.02 3.84
N ALA A 20 -0.55 13.94 3.37
CA ALA A 20 -0.32 12.61 3.96
C ALA A 20 1.11 12.07 3.74
N GLY A 21 1.87 12.71 2.83
CA GLY A 21 3.23 12.31 2.47
C GLY A 21 3.29 11.29 1.33
N LYS A 22 2.31 11.33 0.40
CA LYS A 22 2.27 10.51 -0.82
C LYS A 22 3.59 10.60 -1.61
N THR A 23 3.93 11.79 -2.08
CA THR A 23 5.14 12.03 -2.89
C THR A 23 6.40 11.57 -2.18
N THR A 24 6.58 11.91 -0.89
CA THR A 24 7.72 11.45 -0.11
C THR A 24 7.80 9.91 -0.07
N THR A 25 6.66 9.24 0.12
CA THR A 25 6.59 7.77 0.16
C THR A 25 6.93 7.18 -1.22
N THR A 26 6.37 7.73 -2.29
CA THR A 26 6.66 7.37 -3.68
C THR A 26 8.16 7.48 -3.98
N GLU A 27 8.80 8.59 -3.59
CA GLU A 27 10.24 8.78 -3.81
C GLU A 27 11.10 7.80 -3.02
N ARG A 28 10.74 7.50 -1.76
CA ARG A 28 11.45 6.49 -0.98
C ARG A 28 11.31 5.10 -1.59
N ILE A 29 10.12 4.75 -2.07
CA ILE A 29 9.89 3.51 -2.83
C ILE A 29 10.85 3.43 -4.03
N LEU A 30 10.96 4.49 -4.83
CA LEU A 30 11.85 4.53 -6.00
C LEU A 30 13.33 4.44 -5.62
N TYR A 31 13.74 5.08 -4.53
CA TYR A 31 15.12 5.01 -4.03
C TYR A 31 15.49 3.60 -3.56
N TYR A 32 14.66 2.98 -2.72
CA TYR A 32 14.96 1.63 -2.21
C TYR A 32 14.89 0.54 -3.29
N ALA A 33 14.07 0.76 -4.32
CA ALA A 33 14.06 -0.10 -5.50
C ALA A 33 15.25 0.14 -6.46
N GLY A 34 16.16 1.07 -6.14
CA GLY A 34 17.37 1.36 -6.92
C GLY A 34 17.14 2.16 -8.21
N ILE A 35 15.95 2.76 -8.39
CA ILE A 35 15.61 3.58 -9.56
C ILE A 35 16.16 5.00 -9.43
N SER A 36 16.06 5.60 -8.22
CA SER A 36 16.63 6.92 -7.96
C SER A 36 18.00 6.81 -7.29
N HIS A 37 18.96 7.61 -7.75
CA HIS A 37 20.32 7.65 -7.20
C HIS A 37 20.48 8.65 -6.04
N SER A 38 19.44 9.42 -5.70
CA SER A 38 19.47 10.39 -4.60
C SER A 38 18.12 10.51 -3.91
N LEU A 39 18.12 10.54 -2.58
CA LEU A 39 17.00 11.03 -1.79
C LEU A 39 16.93 12.55 -1.96
N GLY A 40 16.09 13.04 -2.87
CA GLY A 40 15.78 14.47 -2.94
C GLY A 40 15.15 14.93 -1.62
N GLU A 41 15.43 16.17 -1.23
CA GLU A 41 14.63 16.86 -0.21
C GLU A 41 13.40 17.46 -0.91
N VAL A 42 12.20 17.10 -0.45
CA VAL A 42 10.95 17.65 -0.99
C VAL A 42 10.92 19.17 -0.82
N ASP A 43 11.56 19.69 0.24
CA ASP A 43 11.68 21.13 0.52
C ASP A 43 12.65 21.87 -0.42
N SER A 44 13.51 21.19 -1.18
CA SER A 44 14.45 21.82 -2.12
C SER A 44 13.93 21.88 -3.57
N GLY A 45 12.68 21.49 -3.84
CA GLY A 45 12.08 21.55 -5.17
C GLY A 45 12.70 20.60 -6.20
N SER A 46 13.44 19.58 -5.76
CA SER A 46 14.18 18.65 -6.63
C SER A 46 13.52 17.28 -6.74
N THR A 47 12.20 17.19 -6.58
CA THR A 47 11.48 15.92 -6.71
C THR A 47 11.47 15.47 -8.18
N GLN A 48 11.75 14.18 -8.42
CA GLN A 48 11.76 13.61 -9.78
C GLN A 48 10.33 13.42 -10.33
N MET A 49 9.35 13.29 -9.43
CA MET A 49 7.96 12.98 -9.78
C MET A 49 7.12 14.25 -10.00
N ASP A 50 7.38 15.33 -9.26
CA ASP A 50 6.75 16.64 -9.50
C ASP A 50 7.65 17.45 -10.46
N TRP A 51 7.61 17.12 -11.75
CA TRP A 51 8.45 17.80 -12.74
C TRP A 51 7.90 19.17 -13.16
N MET A 52 6.60 19.45 -12.91
CA MET A 52 6.01 20.73 -13.29
C MET A 52 6.35 21.80 -12.26
N ASP A 53 6.74 22.98 -12.72
CA ASP A 53 7.01 24.13 -11.84
C ASP A 53 5.81 24.46 -10.94
N GLN A 54 4.58 24.25 -11.44
CA GLN A 54 3.34 24.43 -10.66
C GLN A 54 3.13 23.39 -9.56
N GLU A 55 3.57 22.14 -9.75
CA GLU A 55 3.50 21.11 -8.72
C GLU A 55 4.49 21.43 -7.60
N ARG A 56 5.70 21.88 -7.96
CA ARG A 56 6.74 22.32 -7.02
C ARG A 56 6.34 23.58 -6.26
N GLU A 57 5.77 24.57 -6.93
CA GLU A 57 5.30 25.82 -6.31
C GLU A 57 4.15 25.58 -5.32
N ARG A 58 3.31 24.57 -5.57
CA ARG A 58 2.11 24.30 -4.75
C ARG A 58 2.27 23.15 -3.77
N GLY A 59 3.35 22.38 -3.84
CA GLY A 59 3.59 21.20 -2.99
C GLY A 59 2.57 20.08 -3.19
N ILE A 60 1.92 20.00 -4.36
CA ILE A 60 0.90 18.98 -4.67
C ILE A 60 1.19 18.30 -5.99
N THR A 61 0.93 16.98 -6.06
CA THR A 61 0.94 16.25 -7.34
C THR A 61 -0.33 16.57 -8.12
N ILE A 62 -0.17 17.11 -9.33
CA ILE A 62 -1.24 17.52 -10.23
C ILE A 62 -1.43 16.45 -11.32
N VAL A 63 -0.34 15.87 -11.83
CA VAL A 63 -0.33 14.95 -12.96
C VAL A 63 0.20 13.58 -12.57
N SER A 64 -0.48 12.52 -13.02
CA SER A 64 -0.11 11.15 -12.68
C SER A 64 1.22 10.72 -13.33
N ALA A 65 2.21 10.24 -12.57
CA ALA A 65 3.47 9.73 -13.13
C ALA A 65 3.49 8.20 -13.13
N ALA A 66 3.91 7.57 -14.23
CA ALA A 66 4.02 6.11 -14.33
C ALA A 66 5.50 5.69 -14.37
N THR A 67 5.92 4.90 -13.37
CA THR A 67 7.31 4.44 -13.22
C THR A 67 7.35 2.94 -12.97
N ARG A 68 8.24 2.23 -13.66
CA ARG A 68 8.49 0.80 -13.43
C ARG A 68 9.67 0.62 -12.49
N LEU A 69 9.50 -0.25 -11.49
CA LEU A 69 10.54 -0.67 -10.55
C LEU A 69 10.51 -2.19 -10.34
N GLU A 70 11.50 -2.74 -9.66
CA GLU A 70 11.58 -4.17 -9.34
C GLU A 70 11.87 -4.35 -7.85
N TRP A 71 11.13 -5.25 -7.19
CA TRP A 71 11.35 -5.62 -5.80
C TRP A 71 11.18 -7.13 -5.63
N ARG A 72 12.13 -7.83 -5.00
CA ARG A 72 12.09 -9.30 -4.81
C ARG A 72 11.73 -10.09 -6.08
N GLU A 73 12.32 -9.72 -7.23
CA GLU A 73 12.02 -10.28 -8.57
C GLU A 73 10.57 -10.07 -9.08
N HIS A 74 9.84 -9.13 -8.49
CA HIS A 74 8.48 -8.75 -8.91
C HIS A 74 8.53 -7.39 -9.61
N PRO A 75 8.16 -7.31 -10.90
CA PRO A 75 7.99 -6.03 -11.58
C PRO A 75 6.79 -5.27 -10.99
N ILE A 76 7.03 -4.05 -10.55
CA ILE A 76 6.01 -3.16 -10.01
C ILE A 76 5.87 -1.99 -10.97
N ASN A 77 4.67 -1.79 -11.52
CA ASN A 77 4.31 -0.60 -12.26
C ASN A 77 3.57 0.34 -11.30
N LEU A 78 4.23 1.42 -10.94
CA LEU A 78 3.74 2.42 -10.00
C LEU A 78 3.13 3.59 -10.77
N ILE A 79 1.86 3.89 -10.49
CA ILE A 79 1.16 5.08 -10.98
C ILE A 79 0.94 6.02 -9.79
N ASP A 80 1.67 7.12 -9.75
CA ASP A 80 1.46 8.12 -8.72
C ASP A 80 0.16 8.90 -9.03
N THR A 81 -0.85 8.82 -8.15
CA THR A 81 -2.16 9.44 -8.41
C THR A 81 -2.24 10.83 -7.77
N PRO A 82 -2.97 11.81 -8.33
CA PRO A 82 -3.15 13.09 -7.65
C PRO A 82 -3.83 12.92 -6.28
N GLY A 83 -3.33 13.59 -5.25
CA GLY A 83 -3.87 13.50 -3.88
C GLY A 83 -4.94 14.55 -3.54
N HIS A 84 -5.27 15.42 -4.50
CA HIS A 84 -6.18 16.55 -4.30
C HIS A 84 -7.54 16.29 -4.96
N VAL A 85 -8.63 16.59 -4.24
CA VAL A 85 -10.02 16.37 -4.68
C VAL A 85 -10.37 17.08 -6.00
N ASP A 86 -9.80 18.27 -6.22
CA ASP A 86 -9.97 19.02 -7.48
C ASP A 86 -9.51 18.26 -8.75
N PHE A 87 -8.75 17.17 -8.62
CA PHE A 87 -8.32 16.32 -9.75
C PHE A 87 -9.08 14.99 -9.82
N THR A 88 -10.32 14.94 -9.34
CA THR A 88 -11.19 13.74 -9.34
C THR A 88 -11.18 12.96 -10.66
N ALA A 89 -11.24 13.63 -11.82
CA ALA A 89 -11.24 12.96 -13.13
C ALA A 89 -9.94 12.21 -13.43
N GLU A 90 -8.79 12.74 -12.98
CA GLU A 90 -7.48 12.11 -13.14
C GLU A 90 -7.32 10.93 -12.17
N VAL A 91 -7.81 11.08 -10.94
CA VAL A 91 -7.85 10.01 -9.94
C VAL A 91 -8.71 8.85 -10.43
N GLU A 92 -9.94 9.10 -10.89
CA GLU A 92 -10.82 8.05 -11.42
C GLU A 92 -10.19 7.34 -12.64
N ARG A 93 -9.52 8.09 -13.51
CA ARG A 93 -8.87 7.49 -14.68
C ARG A 93 -7.67 6.63 -14.30
N SER A 94 -6.91 7.05 -13.28
CA SER A 94 -5.78 6.28 -12.74
C SER A 94 -6.29 5.00 -12.09
N LEU A 95 -7.30 5.08 -11.22
CA LEU A 95 -7.89 3.92 -10.53
C LEU A 95 -8.35 2.81 -11.49
N ARG A 96 -8.83 3.17 -12.68
CA ARG A 96 -9.30 2.20 -13.70
C ARG A 96 -8.22 1.31 -14.30
N VAL A 97 -6.95 1.66 -14.14
CA VAL A 97 -5.81 0.88 -14.67
C VAL A 97 -4.98 0.22 -13.58
N LEU A 98 -5.36 0.39 -12.31
CA LEU A 98 -4.69 -0.23 -11.17
C LEU A 98 -5.28 -1.60 -10.89
N ASP A 99 -4.42 -2.54 -10.51
CA ASP A 99 -4.84 -3.82 -9.94
C ASP A 99 -4.93 -3.73 -8.42
N GLY A 100 -4.14 -2.86 -7.78
CA GLY A 100 -4.18 -2.61 -6.35
C GLY A 100 -3.72 -1.19 -5.99
N ALA A 101 -3.87 -0.80 -4.72
CA ALA A 101 -3.42 0.52 -4.27
C ALA A 101 -2.84 0.52 -2.86
N VAL A 102 -1.94 1.47 -2.62
CA VAL A 102 -1.44 1.84 -1.30
C VAL A 102 -2.15 3.11 -0.87
N VAL A 103 -2.91 3.04 0.21
CA VAL A 103 -3.55 4.22 0.81
C VAL A 103 -2.62 4.77 1.89
N VAL A 104 -2.11 5.98 1.69
CA VAL A 104 -1.25 6.66 2.67
C VAL A 104 -2.11 7.57 3.53
N LEU A 105 -2.05 7.36 4.84
CA LEU A 105 -2.72 8.21 5.83
C LEU A 105 -1.68 8.93 6.69
N CYS A 106 -2.03 10.11 7.19
CA CYS A 106 -1.22 10.84 8.15
C CYS A 106 -1.52 10.33 9.56
N GLY A 107 -0.53 9.88 10.31
CA GLY A 107 -0.71 9.45 11.70
C GLY A 107 -1.21 10.56 12.62
N VAL A 108 -1.08 11.83 12.23
CA VAL A 108 -1.63 12.98 12.99
C VAL A 108 -3.09 13.24 12.66
N GLY A 109 -3.42 13.25 11.35
CA GLY A 109 -4.76 13.61 10.86
C GLY A 109 -5.75 12.45 10.77
N GLY A 110 -5.25 11.21 10.77
CA GLY A 110 -6.07 10.01 10.60
C GLY A 110 -6.76 9.98 9.23
N VAL A 111 -8.06 9.69 9.25
CA VAL A 111 -8.92 9.75 8.06
C VAL A 111 -9.60 11.12 8.00
N GLU A 112 -9.28 11.85 6.93
CA GLU A 112 -9.86 13.15 6.60
C GLU A 112 -10.97 13.03 5.53
N PRO A 113 -11.84 14.04 5.36
CA PRO A 113 -12.91 14.02 4.35
C PRO A 113 -12.42 13.73 2.92
N GLN A 114 -11.22 14.19 2.57
CA GLN A 114 -10.59 13.90 1.28
C GLN A 114 -10.16 12.44 1.17
N SER A 115 -9.71 11.83 2.27
CA SER A 115 -9.38 10.40 2.32
C SER A 115 -10.61 9.55 2.05
N GLU A 116 -11.77 9.90 2.65
CA GLU A 116 -13.05 9.23 2.42
C GLU A 116 -13.47 9.29 0.94
N MET A 117 -13.30 10.45 0.29
CA MET A 117 -13.65 10.61 -1.12
C MET A 117 -12.85 9.65 -2.01
N VAL A 118 -11.53 9.60 -1.85
CA VAL A 118 -10.71 8.71 -2.70
C VAL A 118 -10.91 7.24 -2.32
N TRP A 119 -11.20 6.96 -1.05
CA TRP A 119 -11.58 5.62 -0.61
C TRP A 119 -12.82 5.11 -1.33
N HIS A 120 -13.88 5.91 -1.39
CA HIS A 120 -15.11 5.56 -2.09
C HIS A 120 -14.93 5.43 -3.61
N GLN A 121 -14.02 6.21 -4.21
CA GLN A 121 -13.66 6.02 -5.61
C GLN A 121 -12.97 4.66 -5.82
N ALA A 122 -12.03 4.28 -4.94
CA ALA A 122 -11.40 2.97 -4.99
C ALA A 122 -12.39 1.82 -4.74
N ASP A 123 -13.40 2.01 -3.86
CA ASP A 123 -14.50 1.06 -3.65
C ASP A 123 -15.31 0.82 -4.93
N ARG A 124 -15.65 1.90 -5.66
CA ARG A 124 -16.42 1.84 -6.91
C ARG A 124 -15.72 0.99 -7.96
N TYR A 125 -14.40 1.11 -8.05
CA TYR A 125 -13.57 0.33 -8.98
C TYR A 125 -13.10 -1.01 -8.40
N HIS A 126 -13.57 -1.37 -7.19
CA HIS A 126 -13.27 -2.65 -6.54
C HIS A 126 -11.77 -2.89 -6.33
N ILE A 127 -10.99 -1.83 -6.09
CA ILE A 127 -9.53 -1.90 -5.97
C ILE A 127 -9.12 -2.50 -4.61
N PRO A 128 -8.40 -3.63 -4.58
CA PRO A 128 -7.71 -4.15 -3.40
C PRO A 128 -6.68 -3.15 -2.87
N ARG A 129 -6.61 -3.01 -1.54
CA ARG A 129 -5.84 -1.94 -0.90
C ARG A 129 -5.07 -2.44 0.31
N ILE A 130 -3.90 -1.85 0.53
CA ILE A 130 -3.19 -1.85 1.82
C ILE A 130 -3.10 -0.41 2.33
N VAL A 131 -3.00 -0.23 3.64
CA VAL A 131 -2.88 1.10 4.25
C VAL A 131 -1.50 1.27 4.87
N PHE A 132 -0.90 2.43 4.63
CA PHE A 132 0.34 2.87 5.26
C PHE A 132 0.08 4.14 6.07
N ILE A 133 0.10 4.01 7.40
CA ILE A 133 0.00 5.14 8.32
C ILE A 133 1.38 5.77 8.46
N ASN A 134 1.58 6.87 7.74
CA ASN A 134 2.82 7.60 7.64
C ASN A 134 2.93 8.69 8.72
N LYS A 135 4.07 9.37 8.79
CA LYS A 135 4.33 10.51 9.69
C LYS A 135 4.25 10.14 11.17
N MET A 136 4.60 8.91 11.53
CA MET A 136 4.68 8.49 12.95
C MET A 136 5.76 9.23 13.74
N ASP A 137 6.67 9.92 13.05
CA ASP A 137 7.69 10.81 13.60
C ASP A 137 7.19 12.23 13.95
N ARG A 138 5.92 12.55 13.66
CA ARG A 138 5.34 13.88 13.92
C ARG A 138 4.67 13.96 15.28
N LEU A 139 4.72 15.16 15.86
CA LEU A 139 4.00 15.46 17.10
C LEU A 139 2.51 15.26 16.91
N GLY A 140 1.88 14.53 17.84
CA GLY A 140 0.46 14.20 17.78
C GLY A 140 0.13 13.01 16.88
N ALA A 141 1.13 12.31 16.32
CA ALA A 141 0.88 11.06 15.61
C ALA A 141 0.33 10.00 16.57
N ASN A 142 -0.80 9.40 16.20
CA ASN A 142 -1.50 8.39 16.97
C ASN A 142 -2.00 7.28 16.02
N PHE A 143 -1.42 6.09 16.17
CA PHE A 143 -1.68 4.96 15.29
C PHE A 143 -3.07 4.37 15.54
N GLU A 144 -3.45 4.22 16.80
CA GLU A 144 -4.73 3.67 17.25
C GLU A 144 -5.90 4.53 16.76
N ASN A 145 -5.80 5.86 16.90
CA ASN A 145 -6.81 6.77 16.39
C ASN A 145 -6.99 6.63 14.87
N ALA A 146 -5.89 6.46 14.12
CA ALA A 146 -5.97 6.24 12.68
C ALA A 146 -6.61 4.88 12.33
N LEU A 147 -6.40 3.83 13.15
CA LEU A 147 -7.08 2.55 13.00
C LEU A 147 -8.59 2.66 13.29
N ASP A 148 -8.96 3.39 14.34
CA ASP A 148 -10.36 3.60 14.70
C ASP A 148 -11.08 4.43 13.64
N ASP A 149 -10.42 5.47 13.12
CA ASP A 149 -10.90 6.23 11.97
C ASP A 149 -11.16 5.35 10.73
N LEU A 150 -10.25 4.42 10.41
CA LEU A 150 -10.47 3.45 9.32
C LEU A 150 -11.74 2.61 9.56
N ARG A 151 -11.97 2.17 10.80
CA ARG A 151 -13.15 1.36 11.17
C ARG A 151 -14.43 2.19 11.11
N GLU A 152 -14.44 3.33 11.77
CA GLU A 152 -15.65 4.12 12.01
C GLU A 152 -16.07 4.96 10.80
N LYS A 153 -15.11 5.61 10.14
CA LYS A 153 -15.40 6.53 9.02
C LYS A 153 -15.47 5.80 7.68
N LEU A 154 -14.62 4.79 7.47
CA LEU A 154 -14.54 4.07 6.18
C LEU A 154 -15.25 2.71 6.19
N GLY A 155 -15.69 2.22 7.36
CA GLY A 155 -16.25 0.87 7.48
C GLY A 155 -15.23 -0.23 7.15
N ALA A 156 -13.94 0.08 7.22
CA ALA A 156 -12.87 -0.85 6.89
C ALA A 156 -12.65 -1.87 8.01
N LYS A 157 -12.02 -3.00 7.66
CA LYS A 157 -11.54 -4.00 8.60
C LYS A 157 -10.01 -3.99 8.62
N PRO A 158 -9.37 -3.04 9.33
CA PRO A 158 -7.92 -2.96 9.37
C PRO A 158 -7.35 -4.16 10.11
N THR A 159 -6.34 -4.80 9.52
CA THR A 159 -5.57 -5.89 10.10
C THR A 159 -4.13 -5.45 10.23
N VAL A 160 -3.66 -5.24 11.45
CA VAL A 160 -2.35 -4.66 11.73
C VAL A 160 -1.25 -5.68 11.45
N THR A 161 -0.44 -5.42 10.42
CA THR A 161 0.75 -6.23 10.12
C THR A 161 2.02 -5.60 10.67
N HIS A 162 2.06 -4.27 10.72
CA HIS A 162 3.16 -3.51 11.30
C HIS A 162 2.65 -2.32 12.11
N PHE A 163 3.05 -2.21 13.37
CA PHE A 163 2.70 -1.07 14.22
C PHE A 163 3.94 -0.32 14.72
N PRO A 164 3.83 0.99 15.00
CA PRO A 164 4.98 1.82 15.36
C PRO A 164 5.32 1.67 16.84
N VAL A 165 6.61 1.71 17.16
CA VAL A 165 7.12 1.74 18.53
C VAL A 165 7.65 3.14 18.85
N GLY A 166 7.09 3.73 19.90
CA GLY A 166 7.27 5.14 20.22
C GLY A 166 6.52 6.06 19.25
N ALA A 167 6.57 7.36 19.53
CA ALA A 167 5.89 8.39 18.73
C ALA A 167 6.74 9.66 18.64
N SER A 168 6.48 10.48 17.63
CA SER A 168 7.16 11.78 17.49
C SER A 168 8.70 11.61 17.43
N SER A 169 9.45 12.33 18.27
CA SER A 169 10.91 12.20 18.38
C SER A 169 11.37 10.83 18.85
N ASP A 170 10.53 10.11 19.59
CA ASP A 170 10.85 8.82 20.19
C ASP A 170 10.40 7.65 19.31
N PHE A 171 9.93 7.92 18.09
CA PHE A 171 9.67 6.87 17.11
C PHE A 171 10.98 6.12 16.84
N ARG A 172 11.03 4.82 17.18
CA ARG A 172 12.25 4.00 17.10
C ARG A 172 12.24 3.07 15.89
N GLY A 173 11.07 2.52 15.55
CA GLY A 173 10.94 1.48 14.55
C GLY A 173 9.52 0.96 14.50
N VAL A 174 9.34 -0.20 13.89
CA VAL A 174 8.03 -0.85 13.75
C VAL A 174 8.12 -2.32 14.13
N VAL A 175 7.10 -2.86 14.77
CA VAL A 175 6.99 -4.30 15.05
C VAL A 175 6.33 -4.99 13.88
N ASP A 176 6.99 -6.02 13.34
CA ASP A 176 6.43 -7.01 12.42
C ASP A 176 5.63 -8.04 13.23
N VAL A 177 4.30 -7.92 13.16
CA VAL A 177 3.37 -8.74 13.96
C VAL A 177 3.40 -10.21 13.52
N ILE A 178 3.69 -10.45 12.24
CA ILE A 178 3.72 -11.79 11.64
C ILE A 178 4.91 -12.56 12.19
N ARG A 179 6.08 -11.94 12.20
CA ARG A 179 7.33 -12.57 12.63
C ARG A 179 7.64 -12.43 14.11
N GLY A 180 7.00 -11.48 14.80
CA GLY A 180 7.24 -11.23 16.22
C GLY A 180 8.58 -10.56 16.51
N GLU A 181 8.96 -9.61 15.65
CA GLU A 181 10.25 -8.92 15.75
C GLU A 181 10.06 -7.43 15.49
N MET A 182 10.85 -6.60 16.16
CA MET A 182 10.95 -5.18 15.90
C MET A 182 11.99 -4.91 14.82
N LEU A 183 11.63 -4.09 13.84
CA LEU A 183 12.51 -3.58 12.81
C LEU A 183 13.02 -2.19 13.21
N VAL A 184 14.34 -2.05 13.29
CA VAL A 184 15.01 -0.81 13.70
C VAL A 184 15.96 -0.36 12.58
N TRP A 185 15.78 0.87 12.12
CA TRP A 185 16.65 1.46 11.09
C TRP A 185 17.74 2.31 11.73
N GLY A 186 18.99 2.04 11.34
CA GLY A 186 20.11 2.88 11.72
C GLY A 186 20.07 4.24 11.01
N GLU A 187 20.67 5.26 11.62
CA GLU A 187 20.76 6.60 11.01
C GLU A 187 21.87 6.71 9.95
N SER A 188 22.77 5.72 9.91
CA SER A 188 24.05 5.79 9.19
C SER A 188 23.96 5.61 7.67
N ASP A 189 22.89 5.00 7.16
CA ASP A 189 22.80 4.60 5.74
C ASP A 189 21.48 5.04 5.09
N GLN A 190 20.87 6.10 5.61
CA GLN A 190 19.58 6.60 5.13
C GLN A 190 18.48 5.52 5.15
N GLY A 191 18.54 4.60 6.10
CA GLY A 191 17.55 3.54 6.28
C GLY A 191 17.61 2.48 5.18
N LEU A 192 18.74 2.29 4.51
CA LEU A 192 18.94 1.19 3.54
C LEU A 192 18.88 -0.17 4.22
N SER A 193 19.49 -0.27 5.41
CA SER A 193 19.45 -1.46 6.25
C SER A 193 18.64 -1.24 7.53
N PHE A 194 18.07 -2.34 8.02
CA PHE A 194 17.45 -2.41 9.32
C PHE A 194 17.91 -3.67 10.05
N GLN A 195 17.85 -3.62 11.37
CA GLN A 195 18.12 -4.74 12.26
C GLN A 195 16.80 -5.31 12.78
N ARG A 196 16.79 -6.61 13.04
CA ARG A 196 15.70 -7.31 13.70
C ARG A 196 16.06 -7.48 15.17
N GLU A 197 15.18 -7.02 16.04
CA GLU A 197 15.30 -7.10 17.49
C GLU A 197 14.05 -7.78 18.06
N PRO A 198 14.12 -8.37 19.27
CA PRO A 198 12.92 -8.83 19.96
C PRO A 198 11.91 -7.69 20.16
N VAL A 199 10.62 -8.02 20.23
CA VAL A 199 9.59 -7.06 20.62
C VAL A 199 9.93 -6.47 22.00
N PRO A 200 9.95 -5.14 22.19
CA PRO A 200 10.22 -4.54 23.48
C PRO A 200 9.19 -4.97 24.52
N ALA A 201 9.63 -5.17 25.77
CA ALA A 201 8.76 -5.66 26.84
C ALA A 201 7.56 -4.73 27.10
N GLU A 202 7.73 -3.43 26.88
CA GLU A 202 6.67 -2.43 27.00
C GLU A 202 5.59 -2.53 25.91
N GLU A 203 5.88 -3.17 24.77
CA GLU A 203 4.95 -3.35 23.65
C GLU A 203 4.35 -4.78 23.61
N GLU A 204 4.75 -5.68 24.52
CA GLU A 204 4.37 -7.10 24.47
C GLU A 204 2.84 -7.29 24.50
N GLU A 205 2.12 -6.57 25.36
CA GLU A 205 0.65 -6.65 25.45
C GLU A 205 -0.03 -6.20 24.15
N ARG A 206 0.48 -5.12 23.56
CA ARG A 206 -0.03 -4.56 22.29
C ARG A 206 0.28 -5.51 21.13
N TYR A 207 1.47 -6.11 21.12
CA TYR A 207 1.86 -7.13 20.16
C TYR A 207 0.95 -8.37 20.23
N GLN A 208 0.71 -8.92 21.42
CA GLN A 208 -0.16 -10.09 21.59
C GLN A 208 -1.60 -9.81 21.13
N THR A 209 -2.10 -8.60 21.41
CA THR A 209 -3.42 -8.15 20.94
C THR A 209 -3.49 -8.15 19.42
N TYR A 210 -2.58 -7.43 18.74
CA TYR A 210 -2.58 -7.39 17.28
C TYR A 210 -2.26 -8.74 16.64
N ARG A 211 -1.43 -9.57 17.27
CA ARG A 211 -1.14 -10.92 16.77
C ARG A 211 -2.37 -11.81 16.82
N ALA A 212 -3.14 -11.77 17.89
CA ALA A 212 -4.39 -12.53 17.99
C ALA A 212 -5.39 -12.09 16.90
N GLU A 213 -5.62 -10.78 16.76
CA GLU A 213 -6.52 -10.22 15.73
C GLU A 213 -6.05 -10.58 14.30
N LEU A 214 -4.75 -10.50 14.04
CA LEU A 214 -4.17 -10.83 12.75
C LEU A 214 -4.28 -12.32 12.41
N LEU A 215 -4.02 -13.20 13.38
CA LEU A 215 -4.16 -14.64 13.18
C LEU A 215 -5.61 -15.02 12.89
N GLU A 216 -6.56 -14.48 13.66
CA GLU A 216 -8.00 -14.71 13.44
C GLU A 216 -8.43 -14.22 12.05
N ALA A 217 -8.05 -12.99 11.69
CA ALA A 217 -8.41 -12.40 10.40
C ALA A 217 -7.79 -13.17 9.22
N ALA A 218 -6.53 -13.59 9.31
CA ALA A 218 -5.87 -14.36 8.26
C ALA A 218 -6.46 -15.77 8.13
N ALA A 219 -6.77 -16.43 9.26
CA ALA A 219 -7.35 -17.77 9.27
C ALA A 219 -8.75 -17.80 8.64
N ALA A 220 -9.57 -16.78 8.89
CA ALA A 220 -10.93 -16.69 8.35
C ALA A 220 -11.02 -16.61 6.81
N GLU A 221 -9.91 -16.35 6.13
CA GLU A 221 -9.87 -16.22 4.67
C GLU A 221 -9.69 -17.55 3.92
N ASP A 222 -9.43 -18.63 4.63
CA ASP A 222 -9.17 -19.93 4.00
C ASP A 222 -9.58 -21.08 4.92
N ASP A 223 -10.41 -21.99 4.41
CA ASP A 223 -11.01 -23.07 5.20
C ASP A 223 -9.96 -23.97 5.89
N ASP A 224 -8.82 -24.20 5.23
CA ASP A 224 -7.73 -25.01 5.81
C ASP A 224 -7.03 -24.25 6.95
N LEU A 225 -6.82 -22.93 6.79
CA LEU A 225 -6.24 -22.09 7.86
C LEU A 225 -7.20 -21.95 9.04
N LEU A 226 -8.50 -21.76 8.77
CA LEU A 226 -9.52 -21.65 9.79
C LEU A 226 -9.58 -22.94 10.63
N THR A 227 -9.55 -24.09 9.97
CA THR A 227 -9.54 -25.39 10.66
C THR A 227 -8.28 -25.53 11.53
N ALA A 228 -7.10 -25.25 10.98
CA ALA A 228 -5.85 -25.32 11.73
C ALA A 228 -5.85 -24.40 12.96
N PHE A 229 -6.36 -23.18 12.82
CA PHE A 229 -6.47 -22.20 13.90
C PHE A 229 -7.45 -22.65 15.01
N LEU A 230 -8.63 -23.16 14.64
CA LEU A 230 -9.63 -23.66 15.60
C LEU A 230 -9.15 -24.89 16.38
N ASP A 231 -8.31 -25.72 15.75
CA ASP A 231 -7.65 -26.86 16.40
C ASP A 231 -6.48 -26.45 17.31
N GLY A 232 -6.16 -25.15 17.39
CA GLY A 232 -5.09 -24.60 18.23
C GLY A 232 -3.69 -24.77 17.63
N ASN A 233 -3.57 -25.05 16.33
CA ASN A 233 -2.27 -25.10 15.66
C ASN A 233 -1.77 -23.68 15.38
N GLU A 234 -0.46 -23.47 15.53
CA GLU A 234 0.17 -22.19 15.20
C GLU A 234 0.35 -22.05 13.68
N LEU A 235 -0.14 -20.95 13.12
CA LEU A 235 0.03 -20.64 11.70
C LEU A 235 1.46 -20.15 11.42
N SER A 236 2.11 -20.70 10.40
CA SER A 236 3.39 -20.21 9.92
C SER A 236 3.29 -18.81 9.30
N PRO A 237 4.39 -18.02 9.25
CA PRO A 237 4.40 -16.74 8.55
C PRO A 237 3.89 -16.81 7.11
N GLU A 238 4.20 -17.87 6.39
CA GLU A 238 3.77 -18.08 5.00
C GLU A 238 2.26 -18.32 4.90
N GLU A 239 1.67 -19.04 5.85
CA GLU A 239 0.22 -19.27 5.95
C GLU A 239 -0.52 -17.99 6.32
N ILE A 240 0.01 -17.21 7.26
CA ILE A 240 -0.52 -15.89 7.62
C ILE A 240 -0.53 -14.97 6.40
N ILE A 241 0.61 -14.86 5.70
CA ILE A 241 0.73 -14.05 4.48
C ILE A 241 -0.27 -14.50 3.41
N ARG A 242 -0.48 -15.82 3.27
CA ARG A 242 -1.46 -16.39 2.34
C ARG A 242 -2.90 -15.95 2.69
N GLY A 243 -3.28 -16.04 3.96
CA GLY A 243 -4.59 -15.57 4.45
C GLY A 243 -4.78 -14.07 4.21
N LEU A 244 -3.79 -13.26 4.61
CA LEU A 244 -3.81 -11.81 4.38
C LEU A 244 -3.91 -11.44 2.90
N ARG A 245 -3.19 -12.14 2.01
CA ARG A 245 -3.29 -11.93 0.56
C ARG A 245 -4.69 -12.23 0.05
N LEU A 246 -5.26 -13.38 0.42
CA LEU A 246 -6.62 -13.75 0.01
C LEU A 246 -7.64 -12.70 0.45
N GLY A 247 -7.57 -12.29 1.72
CA GLY A 247 -8.47 -11.28 2.27
C GLY A 247 -8.27 -9.89 1.65
N THR A 248 -7.04 -9.52 1.31
CA THR A 248 -6.72 -8.26 0.61
C THR A 248 -7.36 -8.23 -0.78
N ILE A 249 -7.17 -9.29 -1.57
CA ILE A 249 -7.72 -9.40 -2.93
C ILE A 249 -9.25 -9.42 -2.91
N ARG A 250 -9.85 -10.10 -1.92
CA ARG A 250 -11.31 -10.13 -1.71
C ARG A 250 -11.87 -8.85 -1.10
N ARG A 251 -10.99 -7.99 -0.56
CA ARG A 251 -11.34 -6.77 0.21
C ARG A 251 -12.17 -7.05 1.46
N SER A 252 -11.98 -8.22 2.07
CA SER A 252 -12.62 -8.62 3.33
C SER A 252 -11.82 -8.18 4.56
N LEU A 253 -10.53 -7.89 4.38
CA LEU A 253 -9.66 -7.23 5.35
C LEU A 253 -8.69 -6.29 4.64
N ILE A 254 -8.03 -5.43 5.41
CA ILE A 254 -7.09 -4.44 4.88
C ILE A 254 -5.81 -4.47 5.71
N PRO A 255 -4.69 -4.98 5.17
CA PRO A 255 -3.41 -4.93 5.85
C PRO A 255 -3.00 -3.49 6.14
N VAL A 256 -2.68 -3.21 7.40
CA VAL A 256 -2.21 -1.91 7.86
C VAL A 256 -0.75 -2.00 8.28
N LEU A 257 0.03 -1.06 7.79
CA LEU A 257 1.43 -0.83 8.12
C LEU A 257 1.58 0.60 8.66
N SER A 258 2.71 0.83 9.32
CA SER A 258 3.08 2.16 9.81
C SER A 258 4.51 2.50 9.43
N GLY A 259 4.83 3.80 9.43
CA GLY A 259 6.20 4.24 9.26
C GLY A 259 6.34 5.77 9.22
N ALA A 260 7.53 6.19 8.79
CA ALA A 260 7.87 7.60 8.62
C ALA A 260 8.74 7.74 7.38
N SER A 261 8.12 8.07 6.24
CA SER A 261 8.82 8.19 4.95
C SER A 261 9.92 9.24 4.98
N LEU A 262 9.72 10.35 5.71
CA LEU A 262 10.73 11.41 5.83
C LEU A 262 11.97 10.93 6.61
N ARG A 263 11.76 10.06 7.59
CA ARG A 263 12.82 9.44 8.41
C ARG A 263 13.33 8.13 7.83
N ASN A 264 12.88 7.73 6.64
CA ASN A 264 13.36 6.54 5.95
C ASN A 264 13.08 5.23 6.69
N ARG A 265 11.93 5.15 7.38
CA ARG A 265 11.55 3.99 8.20
C ARG A 265 10.22 3.40 7.77
N GLY A 266 10.14 2.08 7.67
CA GLY A 266 8.93 1.34 7.31
C GLY A 266 8.66 1.20 5.79
N ILE A 267 9.57 1.67 4.93
CA ILE A 267 9.35 1.63 3.47
C ILE A 267 9.65 0.25 2.87
N GLN A 268 10.68 -0.46 3.34
CA GLN A 268 10.96 -1.82 2.88
C GLN A 268 9.84 -2.80 3.26
N PRO A 269 9.30 -2.79 4.50
CA PRO A 269 8.09 -3.56 4.83
C PRO A 269 6.90 -3.20 3.96
N LEU A 270 6.74 -1.93 3.56
CA LEU A 270 5.70 -1.52 2.62
C LEU A 270 5.92 -2.12 1.22
N LEU A 271 7.15 -2.14 0.70
CA LEU A 271 7.51 -2.81 -0.55
C LEU A 271 7.26 -4.32 -0.50
N ASP A 272 7.58 -4.95 0.64
CA ASP A 272 7.27 -6.36 0.88
C ASP A 272 5.76 -6.60 0.87
N ALA A 273 4.98 -5.79 1.58
CA ALA A 273 3.52 -5.87 1.61
C ALA A 273 2.87 -5.66 0.23
N ILE A 274 3.42 -4.78 -0.62
CA ILE A 274 2.97 -4.61 -2.01
C ILE A 274 3.12 -5.93 -2.77
N VAL A 275 4.26 -6.61 -2.62
CA VAL A 275 4.49 -7.89 -3.30
C VAL A 275 3.62 -8.99 -2.71
N ASP A 276 3.55 -9.08 -1.38
CA ASP A 276 2.95 -10.18 -0.66
C ASP A 276 1.42 -10.12 -0.67
N TYR A 277 0.80 -8.94 -0.61
CA TYR A 277 -0.66 -8.80 -0.46
C TYR A 277 -1.41 -8.28 -1.68
N LEU A 278 -0.82 -7.37 -2.47
CA LEU A 278 -1.54 -6.80 -3.62
C LEU A 278 -1.61 -7.78 -4.80
N PRO A 279 -2.69 -7.73 -5.60
CA PRO A 279 -2.93 -8.71 -6.67
C PRO A 279 -1.99 -8.53 -7.86
N ALA A 280 -1.83 -9.61 -8.60
CA ALA A 280 -1.34 -9.60 -9.96
C ALA A 280 -2.47 -9.30 -10.97
N PRO A 281 -2.15 -8.95 -12.23
CA PRO A 281 -3.14 -8.63 -13.25
C PRO A 281 -4.09 -9.79 -13.59
N ASP A 282 -3.69 -11.03 -13.32
CA ASP A 282 -4.48 -12.24 -13.50
C ASP A 282 -5.28 -12.66 -12.25
N GLU A 283 -5.20 -11.88 -11.17
CA GLU A 283 -5.95 -12.09 -9.92
C GLU A 283 -7.06 -11.06 -9.69
N VAL A 284 -7.24 -10.11 -10.62
CA VAL A 284 -8.34 -9.13 -10.61
C VAL A 284 -9.43 -9.46 -11.63
N PRO A 285 -10.68 -9.00 -11.42
CA PRO A 285 -11.75 -9.21 -12.39
C PRO A 285 -11.38 -8.69 -13.79
N ALA A 286 -11.65 -9.51 -14.81
CA ALA A 286 -11.41 -9.14 -16.20
C ALA A 286 -12.22 -7.89 -16.59
N PRO A 287 -11.62 -6.94 -17.34
CA PRO A 287 -12.35 -5.78 -17.82
C PRO A 287 -13.50 -6.19 -18.75
N ILE A 288 -14.64 -5.51 -18.60
CA ILE A 288 -15.78 -5.65 -19.50
C ILE A 288 -15.60 -4.72 -20.70
N VAL A 289 -15.64 -5.31 -21.89
CA VAL A 289 -15.51 -4.63 -23.16
C VAL A 289 -16.86 -4.55 -23.83
N VAL A 290 -17.15 -3.43 -24.48
CA VAL A 290 -18.34 -3.25 -25.32
C VAL A 290 -17.87 -3.20 -26.77
N ASP A 291 -18.32 -4.13 -27.60
CA ASP A 291 -18.11 -4.06 -29.04
C ASP A 291 -18.93 -2.90 -29.61
N GLN A 292 -18.26 -1.92 -30.23
CA GLN A 292 -18.92 -0.73 -30.74
C GLN A 292 -19.82 -0.97 -31.97
N LYS A 293 -19.61 -2.08 -32.69
CA LYS A 293 -20.40 -2.44 -33.88
C LYS A 293 -21.63 -3.25 -33.50
N THR A 294 -21.49 -4.20 -32.59
CA THR A 294 -22.59 -5.12 -32.22
C THR A 294 -23.31 -4.70 -30.94
N GLY A 295 -22.68 -3.87 -30.10
CA GLY A 295 -23.18 -3.52 -28.76
C GLY A 295 -23.01 -4.63 -27.72
N GLU A 296 -22.40 -5.76 -28.10
CA GLU A 296 -22.20 -6.91 -27.23
C GLU A 296 -21.21 -6.61 -26.10
N ARG A 297 -21.49 -7.12 -24.90
CA ARG A 297 -20.61 -7.01 -23.74
C ARG A 297 -19.94 -8.35 -23.46
N PHE A 298 -18.62 -8.35 -23.36
CA PHE A 298 -17.86 -9.54 -23.01
C PHE A 298 -16.70 -9.20 -22.07
N ALA A 299 -16.34 -10.15 -21.20
CA ALA A 299 -15.17 -10.04 -20.34
C ALA A 299 -13.90 -10.38 -21.13
N ARG A 300 -12.81 -9.64 -20.88
CA ARG A 300 -11.53 -9.89 -21.53
C ARG A 300 -10.45 -10.31 -20.52
N GLU A 301 -10.24 -11.61 -20.39
CA GLU A 301 -9.22 -12.16 -19.50
C GLU A 301 -7.80 -11.72 -19.89
N ALA A 302 -6.99 -11.44 -18.87
CA ALA A 302 -5.57 -11.14 -19.01
C ALA A 302 -4.79 -12.42 -19.37
N HIS A 303 -4.69 -12.71 -20.67
CA HIS A 303 -3.98 -13.88 -21.17
C HIS A 303 -3.10 -13.55 -22.37
N VAL A 304 -1.85 -14.02 -22.35
CA VAL A 304 -0.78 -13.66 -23.31
C VAL A 304 -1.13 -14.03 -24.76
N LYS A 305 -1.98 -15.04 -24.97
CA LYS A 305 -2.42 -15.47 -26.32
C LYS A 305 -3.69 -14.77 -26.82
N SER A 306 -4.33 -13.94 -25.99
CA SER A 306 -5.53 -13.20 -26.38
C SER A 306 -5.17 -12.07 -27.36
N PRO A 307 -6.04 -11.71 -28.32
CA PRO A 307 -5.80 -10.55 -29.17
C PRO A 307 -5.60 -9.27 -28.35
N PHE A 308 -4.74 -8.38 -28.84
CA PHE A 308 -4.37 -7.16 -28.13
C PHE A 308 -5.59 -6.28 -27.81
N LEU A 309 -5.66 -5.83 -26.56
CA LEU A 309 -6.58 -4.83 -26.06
C LEU A 309 -5.82 -3.93 -25.10
N GLY A 310 -6.00 -2.62 -25.20
CA GLY A 310 -5.36 -1.66 -24.31
C GLY A 310 -6.28 -0.48 -24.03
N LEU A 311 -6.15 0.09 -22.82
CA LEU A 311 -6.80 1.33 -22.43
C LEU A 311 -5.74 2.42 -22.36
N VAL A 312 -5.88 3.47 -23.18
CA VAL A 312 -5.06 4.68 -23.04
C VAL A 312 -5.65 5.49 -21.91
N PHE A 313 -4.95 5.52 -20.77
CA PHE A 313 -5.36 6.30 -19.60
C PHE A 313 -4.64 7.64 -19.51
N LYS A 314 -3.61 7.89 -20.33
CA LYS A 314 -2.91 9.18 -20.31
C LYS A 314 -2.32 9.50 -21.68
N THR A 315 -2.36 10.77 -22.06
CA THR A 315 -1.66 11.33 -23.21
C THR A 315 -0.76 12.46 -22.71
N HIS A 316 0.49 12.47 -23.16
CA HIS A 316 1.39 13.61 -22.99
C HIS A 316 1.42 14.41 -24.28
N THR A 317 1.18 15.71 -24.18
CA THR A 317 1.31 16.69 -25.26
C THR A 317 2.28 17.76 -24.83
#